data_AF-A0A0Q8QSC1-F1
#
_entry.id   AF-A0A0Q8QSC1-F1
#
_cell.length_a   1.000
_cell.length_b   1.000
_cell.length_c   1.000
_cell.angle_alpha   90.00
_cell.angle_beta   90.00
_cell.angle_gamma   90.00
#
_symmetry.space_group_name_H-M   'P 1'
#
loop_
_entity.id
_entity.type
_entity.pdbx_description
1 polymer ?
#
loop_
_entity_poly.entity_id
_entity_poly.type
_entity_poly.pdbx_seq_one_letter_code
_entity_poly.pdbx_strand_id
1 'polypeptide(L)' 'MTPEEIITELNSHNREVLYGMDDFHHLTHEQVLQLMDAAAMRGFRLGSNVAVSMVQGTLLVQLSRMVSARPDIAGV' A
#
# COMPACT_ATOMS: atom_id res chain seq x y z
N MET A 1 6.78 3.26 -3.40
CA MET A 1 6.13 1.95 -3.22
C MET A 1 5.47 1.54 -4.52
N THR A 2 6.13 0.66 -5.27
CA THR A 2 5.59 0.01 -6.47
C THR A 2 4.83 -1.26 -6.10
N PRO A 3 4.03 -1.85 -7.00
CA PRO A 3 3.40 -3.15 -6.78
C PRO A 3 4.40 -4.25 -6.39
N GLU A 4 5.58 -4.27 -7.01
CA GLU A 4 6.65 -5.23 -6.74
C GLU A 4 7.25 -5.05 -5.33
N GLU A 5 7.40 -3.80 -4.90
CA GLU A 5 7.83 -3.47 -3.52
C GLU A 5 6.78 -3.92 -2.50
N ILE A 6 5.48 -3.73 -2.79
CA ILE A 6 4.37 -4.23 -1.93
C ILE A 6 4.47 -5.75 -1.79
N ILE A 7 4.58 -6.48 -2.91
CA ILE A 7 4.66 -7.95 -2.90
C ILE A 7 5.89 -8.42 -2.10
N THR A 8 7.03 -7.76 -2.28
CA THR A 8 8.29 -8.11 -1.59
C THR A 8 8.17 -7.91 -0.08
N GLU A 9 7.63 -6.78 0.38
CA GLU A 9 7.41 -6.51 1.81
C GLU A 9 6.42 -7.50 2.43
N LEU A 10 5.32 -7.76 1.71
CA LEU A 10 4.27 -8.69 2.15
C LEU A 10 4.81 -10.12 2.29
N ASN A 11 5.61 -10.57 1.32
CA ASN A 11 6.28 -11.87 1.38
C ASN A 11 7.30 -11.97 2.51
N SER A 12 8.09 -10.92 2.73
CA SER A 12 9.06 -10.88 3.84
C SER A 12 8.35 -11.01 5.18
N HIS A 13 7.29 -10.23 5.39
CA HIS A 13 6.52 -10.26 6.63
C HIS A 13 5.79 -11.60 6.84
N ASN A 14 5.18 -12.14 5.78
CA ASN A 14 4.50 -13.44 5.87
C ASN A 14 5.48 -14.57 6.22
N ARG A 15 6.71 -14.54 5.69
CA ARG A 15 7.75 -15.51 6.04
C ARG A 15 8.18 -15.39 7.50
N GLU A 16 8.34 -14.17 7.99
CA GLU A 16 8.69 -13.92 9.40
C GLU A 16 7.61 -14.47 10.34
N VAL A 17 6.34 -14.18 10.05
CA VAL A 17 5.21 -14.72 10.83
C VAL A 17 5.15 -16.23 10.74
N LEU A 18 5.30 -16.80 9.54
CA LEU A 18 5.26 -18.25 9.33
C LEU A 18 6.37 -18.96 10.10
N TYR A 19 7.63 -18.51 10.00
CA TYR A 19 8.76 -19.14 10.68
C TYR A 19 8.82 -18.85 12.18
N GLY A 20 8.06 -17.86 12.66
CA GLY A 20 7.85 -17.62 14.08
C GLY A 20 6.83 -18.55 14.73
N MET A 21 6.10 -19.36 13.95
CA MET A 21 5.18 -20.37 14.48
C MET A 21 5.95 -21.65 14.81
N ASP A 22 5.84 -22.14 16.04
CA ASP A 22 6.56 -23.34 16.51
C ASP A 22 6.29 -24.61 15.68
N ASP A 23 5.15 -24.66 14.98
CA ASP A 23 4.71 -25.84 14.22
C ASP A 23 4.39 -25.52 12.74
N PHE A 24 5.14 -24.57 12.15
CA PHE A 24 4.92 -24.14 10.76
C PHE A 24 5.05 -25.28 9.72
N HIS A 25 5.69 -26.40 10.09
CA HIS A 25 5.80 -27.60 9.27
C HIS A 25 4.51 -28.43 9.21
N HIS A 26 3.58 -28.24 10.15
CA HIS A 26 2.32 -29.00 10.24
C HIS A 26 1.08 -28.12 10.07
N LEU A 27 1.17 -27.08 9.23
CA LEU A 27 0.00 -26.26 8.92
C LEU A 27 -1.13 -27.10 8.32
N THR A 28 -2.29 -27.00 8.93
CA THR A 28 -3.54 -27.54 8.40
C THR A 28 -4.00 -26.76 7.18
N HIS A 29 -4.87 -27.37 6.36
CA HIS A 29 -5.44 -26.72 5.17
C HIS A 29 -6.18 -25.42 5.53
N GLU A 30 -6.95 -25.39 6.63
CA GLU A 30 -7.62 -24.16 7.07
C GLU A 30 -6.65 -23.06 7.45
N GLN A 31 -5.55 -23.40 8.15
CA GLN A 31 -4.55 -22.40 8.53
C GLN A 31 -3.84 -21.81 7.31
N VAL A 32 -3.59 -22.62 6.27
CA VAL A 32 -3.06 -22.12 4.99
C VAL A 32 -4.04 -21.16 4.33
N LEU A 33 -5.33 -21.50 4.27
CA LEU A 33 -6.36 -20.62 3.71
C LEU A 33 -6.46 -19.30 4.46
N GLN A 34 -6.44 -19.34 5.80
CA GLN A 34 -6.45 -18.14 6.63
C GLN A 34 -5.22 -17.24 6.39
N LEU A 35 -4.03 -17.84 6.21
CA LEU A 35 -2.82 -17.09 5.87
C LEU A 35 -2.92 -16.43 4.48
N MET A 36 -3.49 -17.14 3.50
CA MET A 36 -3.72 -16.59 2.16
C MET A 36 -4.70 -15.41 2.19
N ASP A 37 -5.81 -15.54 2.91
CA ASP A 37 -6.81 -14.48 3.06
C ASP A 37 -6.22 -13.25 3.77
N ALA A 38 -5.46 -13.47 4.85
CA ALA A 38 -4.78 -12.40 5.57
C ALA A 38 -3.77 -11.66 4.67
N ALA A 39 -3.00 -12.41 3.88
CA ALA A 39 -2.05 -11.84 2.93
C ALA A 39 -2.75 -11.02 1.84
N ALA A 40 -3.84 -11.54 1.26
CA ALA A 40 -4.64 -10.86 0.24
C ALA A 40 -5.24 -9.55 0.78
N MET A 41 -5.85 -9.58 1.96
CA MET A 41 -6.43 -8.40 2.60
C MET A 41 -5.38 -7.34 2.91
N ARG A 42 -4.18 -7.74 3.34
CA ARG A 42 -3.07 -6.81 3.58
C ARG A 42 -2.57 -6.18 2.29
N GLY A 43 -2.45 -6.96 1.22
CA GLY A 43 -2.06 -6.48 -0.10
C GLY A 43 -3.07 -5.47 -0.64
N PHE A 44 -4.36 -5.76 -0.50
CA PHE A 44 -5.43 -4.84 -0.86
C PHE A 44 -5.35 -3.51 -0.11
N ARG A 45 -5.13 -3.53 1.22
CA ARG A 45 -4.99 -2.30 2.02
C ARG A 45 -3.77 -1.47 1.59
N LEU A 46 -2.62 -2.10 1.40
CA LEU A 46 -1.39 -1.41 0.97
C LEU A 46 -1.58 -0.77 -0.41
N GLY A 47 -2.09 -1.53 -1.38
CA GLY A 47 -2.36 -1.03 -2.73
C GLY A 47 -3.37 0.13 -2.73
N SER A 48 -4.44 0.02 -1.93
CA SER A 48 -5.46 1.07 -1.81
C SER A 48 -4.89 2.36 -1.24
N ASN A 49 -4.07 2.28 -0.19
CA ASN A 49 -3.43 3.45 0.40
C ASN A 49 -2.49 4.14 -0.59
N VAL A 50 -1.68 3.37 -1.33
CA VAL A 50 -0.79 3.91 -2.37
C VAL A 50 -1.61 4.63 -3.44
N ALA A 51 -2.69 4.02 -3.94
CA ALA A 51 -3.57 4.64 -4.93
C ALA A 51 -4.18 5.95 -4.43
N VAL A 52 -4.66 5.99 -3.18
CA VAL A 52 -5.19 7.22 -2.56
C VAL A 52 -4.13 8.31 -2.49
N SER A 53 -2.92 7.98 -2.03
CA SER A 53 -1.81 8.94 -1.96
C SER A 53 -1.41 9.49 -3.33
N MET A 54 -1.44 8.65 -4.37
CA MET A 54 -1.18 9.10 -5.76
C MET A 54 -2.23 10.09 -6.24
N VAL A 55 -3.51 9.83 -5.96
CA VAL A 55 -4.61 10.74 -6.31
C VAL A 55 -4.47 12.06 -5.55
N GLN A 56 -4.21 12.01 -4.25
CA GLN A 56 -3.99 13.21 -3.42
C GLN A 56 -2.81 14.04 -3.92
N GLY A 57 -1.68 13.40 -4.25
CA GLY A 57 -0.52 14.07 -4.82
C GLY A 57 -0.82 14.74 -6.16
N THR A 58 -1.57 14.06 -7.02
CA THR A 58 -2.00 14.62 -8.32
C THR A 58 -2.89 15.85 -8.13
N LEU A 59 -3.87 15.78 -7.23
CA LEU A 59 -4.75 16.89 -6.91
C LEU A 59 -3.97 18.08 -6.33
N LEU A 60 -3.01 17.84 -5.43
CA LEU A 60 -2.16 18.88 -4.87
C LEU A 60 -1.34 19.60 -5.95
N VAL A 61 -0.76 18.86 -6.91
CA VAL A 61 -0.04 19.45 -8.03
C VAL A 61 -0.95 20.30 -8.91
N GLN A 62 -2.18 19.84 -9.18
CA GLN A 62 -3.16 20.62 -9.95
C GLN A 62 -3.56 21.92 -9.23
N LEU A 63 -3.82 21.86 -7.92
CA LEU A 63 -4.14 23.01 -7.09
C LEU A 63 -3.00 24.05 -7.11
N SER A 64 -1.75 23.61 -6.90
CA SER A 64 -0.57 24.49 -6.92
C SER A 64 -0.37 25.19 -8.27
N ARG A 65 -0.65 24.50 -9.39
CA ARG A 65 -0.60 25.10 -10.73
C ARG A 65 -1.70 26.15 -10.94
N MET A 66 -2.92 25.91 -10.45
CA MET A 66 -4.00 26.90 -10.53
C MET A 66 -3.71 28.16 -9.71
N VAL A 67 -3.10 28.01 -8.54
CA VAL A 67 -2.64 29.15 -7.72
C VAL A 67 -1.54 29.93 -8.45
N SER A 68 -0.57 29.23 -9.04
CA SER A 68 0.54 29.86 -9.79
C SER A 68 0.08 30.52 -11.11
N ALA A 69 -1.04 30.09 -11.68
CA ALA A 69 -1.63 30.64 -12.90
C ALA A 69 -2.41 31.96 -12.68
N ARG A 70 -2.49 32.48 -11.45
CA ARG A 70 -3.01 33.83 -11.15
C ARG A 70 -1.87 34.80 -10.79
N PRO A 71 -1.18 35.42 -11.77
CA PRO A 71 -0.26 36.53 -11.50
C PRO A 71 -0.94 37.91 -11.38
N ASP A 72 -2.24 38.07 -11.71
CA ASP A 72 -2.80 39.40 -11.99
C ASP A 72 -3.61 40.08 -10.86
N ILE A 73 -3.34 39.79 -9.58
CA ILE A 73 -3.93 40.59 -8.48
C ILE A 73 -2.88 40.96 -7.44
N ALA A 74 -1.81 41.59 -7.91
CA ALA A 74 -0.95 42.49 -7.16
C ALA A 74 -0.41 43.49 -8.19
N GLY A 75 -0.65 44.79 -8.17
CA GLY A 75 -1.34 45.70 -7.28
C GLY A 75 -1.33 47.04 -8.03
N VAL A 76 -2.35 47.85 -7.78
CA VAL A 76 -2.43 49.26 -8.22
C VAL A 76 -1.28 50.07 -7.64
#